data_AF-A0A520IR91-F1
#
_entry.id   AF-A0A520IR91-F1
#
_cell.length_a   1.000
_cell.length_b   1.000
_cell.length_c   1.000
_cell.angle_alpha   90.00
_cell.angle_beta   90.00
_cell.angle_gamma   90.00
#
_symmetry.space_group_name_H-M   'P 1'
#
loop_
_entity.id
_entity.type
_entity.pdbx_description
1 polymer ?
#
loop_
_entity_poly.entity_id
_entity_poly.type
_entity_poly.pdbx_seq_one_letter_code
_entity_poly.pdbx_strand_id
1 'polypeptide(L)'
;MEKALAAVLESMADDYSTFIDLGQAIGGLGSLLYIFYRVWAHLARNEKVDIYGLMRPFAMGLCLLFYGNIAGSIVTLSGYLNEGTKPLVTSKSALVQQLNDQKDQALEQKKKDIINANPDLNGDGELTMYEKLMDYLPAGSISVYASNAISYAIQKYFDEFLLTLGELAYNVASLTIKFLMTFFLLVLLIMGPITFGLACFEWFYGGLAAWISRVIHLLLWIPIVNVLGGILEEIHIVMLKADIVQIVNTPKDSFSSSDFGLIVFYIIGTVAYFMVPKVASWVIESAGADSAVKSLAGGGQAMGAGTGAVVGAATGGVSGVARAGSSIPSPVSSI
;
A
#
# COMPACT_ATOMS: atom_id res chain seq x y z
N MET A 1 -7.20 4.46 13.59
CA MET A 1 -6.49 5.25 12.56
C MET A 1 -7.38 6.29 11.91
N GLU A 2 -8.54 5.95 11.33
CA GLU A 2 -9.50 6.93 10.78
C GLU A 2 -9.92 8.03 11.76
N LYS A 3 -10.29 7.68 12.99
CA LYS A 3 -10.59 8.66 14.05
C LYS A 3 -9.37 9.49 14.46
N ALA A 4 -8.16 8.94 14.34
CA ALA A 4 -6.92 9.65 14.64
C ALA A 4 -6.53 10.59 13.49
N LEU A 5 -6.77 10.19 12.23
CA LEU A 5 -6.61 11.05 11.06
C LEU A 5 -7.61 12.20 11.08
N ALA A 6 -8.88 11.93 11.38
CA ALA A 6 -9.91 12.95 11.52
C ALA A 6 -9.59 13.91 12.68
N ALA A 7 -9.18 13.39 13.84
CA ALA A 7 -8.78 14.22 14.98
C ALA A 7 -7.50 15.03 14.71
N VAL A 8 -6.52 14.46 13.98
CA VAL A 8 -5.30 15.18 13.58
C VAL A 8 -5.61 16.23 12.52
N LEU A 9 -6.47 15.93 11.54
CA LEU A 9 -6.97 16.90 10.56
C LEU A 9 -7.68 18.06 11.22
N GLU A 10 -8.52 17.78 12.22
CA GLU A 10 -9.26 18.80 12.98
C GLU A 10 -8.30 19.62 13.87
N SER A 11 -7.30 18.99 14.50
CA SER A 11 -6.27 19.72 15.26
C SER A 11 -5.31 20.54 14.41
N MET A 12 -5.12 20.15 13.14
CA MET A 12 -4.23 20.83 12.17
C MET A 12 -5.02 21.73 11.21
N ALA A 13 -6.33 21.91 11.43
CA ALA A 13 -7.21 22.72 10.59
C ALA A 13 -6.87 24.22 10.69
N ASP A 14 -6.39 24.68 11.84
CA ASP A 14 -5.92 26.06 12.01
C ASP A 14 -4.65 26.32 11.17
N ASP A 15 -3.69 25.39 11.14
CA ASP A 15 -2.51 25.49 10.26
C ASP A 15 -2.90 25.44 8.77
N TYR A 16 -3.92 24.65 8.45
CA TYR A 16 -4.46 24.51 7.09
C TYR A 16 -5.03 25.82 6.54
N SER A 17 -5.67 26.63 7.40
CA SER A 17 -6.22 27.93 7.02
C SER A 17 -5.13 28.88 6.50
N THR A 18 -3.96 28.89 7.14
CA THR A 18 -2.83 29.73 6.75
C THR A 18 -2.27 29.34 5.37
N PHE A 19 -2.23 28.03 5.07
CA PHE A 19 -1.80 27.54 3.76
C PHE A 19 -2.82 27.83 2.66
N ILE A 20 -4.11 27.79 2.98
CA ILE A 20 -5.17 28.23 2.06
C ILE A 20 -5.00 29.70 1.73
N ASP A 21 -4.83 30.56 2.74
CA ASP A 21 -4.65 32.00 2.55
C ASP A 21 -3.42 32.30 1.70
N LEU A 22 -2.31 31.59 1.96
CA LEU A 22 -1.10 31.68 1.14
C LEU A 22 -1.35 31.23 -0.31
N GLY A 23 -2.05 30.11 -0.51
CA GLY A 23 -2.44 29.62 -1.83
C GLY A 23 -3.33 30.61 -2.60
N GLN A 24 -4.28 31.25 -1.90
CA GLN A 24 -5.15 32.29 -2.46
C GLN A 24 -4.36 33.56 -2.79
N ALA A 25 -3.43 33.99 -1.96
CA ALA A 25 -2.58 35.15 -2.24
C ALA A 25 -1.69 34.92 -3.47
N ILE A 26 -1.05 33.75 -3.56
CA ILE A 26 -0.23 33.35 -4.72
C ILE A 26 -1.09 33.22 -5.98
N GLY A 27 -2.25 32.56 -5.87
CA GLY A 27 -3.20 32.39 -6.97
C GLY A 27 -3.76 33.72 -7.47
N GLY A 28 -4.08 34.64 -6.56
CA GLY A 28 -4.52 35.99 -6.86
C GLY A 28 -3.47 36.78 -7.63
N LEU A 29 -2.24 36.80 -7.14
CA LEU A 29 -1.12 37.46 -7.83
C LEU A 29 -0.83 36.82 -9.19
N GLY A 30 -0.82 35.48 -9.27
CA GLY A 30 -0.64 34.75 -10.52
C GLY A 30 -1.74 35.04 -11.55
N SER A 31 -3.00 35.09 -11.11
CA SER A 31 -4.14 35.41 -11.97
C SER A 31 -4.07 36.84 -12.51
N LEU A 32 -3.67 37.81 -11.67
CA LEU A 32 -3.56 39.21 -12.05
C LEU A 32 -2.47 39.42 -13.11
N LEU A 33 -1.29 38.83 -12.89
CA LEU A 33 -0.20 38.88 -13.87
C LEU A 33 -0.56 38.18 -15.18
N TYR A 34 -1.26 37.05 -15.12
CA TYR A 34 -1.73 36.32 -16.30
C TYR A 34 -2.71 37.15 -17.14
N ILE A 35 -3.73 37.72 -16.49
CA ILE A 35 -4.74 38.55 -17.16
C ILE A 35 -4.08 39.80 -17.74
N PHE A 36 -3.22 40.48 -16.97
CA PHE A 36 -2.51 41.68 -17.42
C PHE A 36 -1.69 41.42 -18.68
N TYR A 37 -0.86 40.36 -18.68
CA TYR A 37 -0.03 40.01 -19.84
C TYR A 37 -0.87 39.73 -21.10
N ARG A 38 -1.97 38.99 -20.95
CA ARG A 38 -2.80 38.57 -22.09
C ARG A 38 -3.63 39.72 -22.65
N VAL A 39 -4.24 40.52 -21.78
CA VAL A 39 -5.00 41.72 -22.17
C VAL A 39 -4.09 42.75 -22.83
N TRP A 40 -2.90 42.99 -22.27
CA TRP A 40 -1.90 43.87 -22.87
C TRP A 40 -1.48 43.40 -24.26
N ALA A 41 -1.26 42.09 -24.44
CA ALA A 41 -0.90 41.52 -25.74
C ALA A 41 -2.02 41.67 -26.78
N HIS A 42 -3.28 41.52 -26.40
CA HIS A 42 -4.42 41.75 -27.30
C HIS A 42 -4.60 43.24 -27.66
N LEU A 43 -4.41 44.14 -26.69
CA LEU A 43 -4.43 45.59 -26.92
C LEU A 43 -3.30 46.02 -27.87
N ALA A 44 -2.09 45.50 -27.68
CA ALA A 44 -0.95 45.80 -28.53
C ALA A 44 -1.11 45.29 -29.98
N ARG A 45 -1.84 44.18 -30.18
CA ARG A 45 -2.15 43.62 -31.50
C ARG A 45 -3.44 44.16 -32.13
N ASN A 46 -4.18 45.01 -31.41
CA ASN A 46 -5.50 45.51 -31.81
C ASN A 46 -6.51 44.39 -32.17
N GLU A 47 -6.34 43.23 -31.53
CA GLU A 47 -7.21 42.06 -31.71
C GLU A 47 -8.33 42.08 -30.66
N LYS A 48 -9.48 41.48 -31.00
CA LYS A 48 -10.54 41.25 -30.01
C LYS A 48 -9.98 40.37 -28.88
N VAL A 49 -10.30 40.71 -27.64
CA VAL A 49 -9.84 39.96 -26.46
C VAL A 49 -10.40 38.54 -26.49
N ASP A 50 -9.53 37.54 -26.40
CA ASP A 50 -9.93 36.14 -26.30
C ASP A 50 -10.34 35.80 -24.85
N ILE A 51 -11.65 35.73 -24.62
CA ILE A 51 -12.23 35.41 -23.31
C ILE A 51 -11.92 33.97 -22.89
N TYR A 52 -11.74 33.03 -23.84
CA TYR A 52 -11.47 31.63 -23.52
C TYR A 52 -10.13 31.45 -22.81
N GLY A 53 -9.10 32.20 -23.23
CA GLY A 53 -7.82 32.23 -22.53
C GLY A 53 -7.94 32.73 -21.09
N LEU A 54 -8.86 33.67 -20.81
CA LEU A 54 -9.04 34.28 -19.49
C LEU A 54 -9.88 33.43 -18.52
N MET A 55 -10.65 32.45 -19.01
CA MET A 55 -11.43 31.55 -18.15
C MET A 55 -10.55 30.62 -17.28
N ARG A 56 -9.30 30.41 -17.66
CA ARG A 56 -8.37 29.52 -16.97
C ARG A 56 -8.01 29.96 -15.54
N PRO A 57 -7.45 31.17 -15.30
CA PRO A 57 -7.19 31.64 -13.95
C PRO A 57 -8.47 31.77 -13.11
N PHE A 58 -9.61 32.06 -13.74
CA PHE A 58 -10.91 32.09 -13.05
C PHE A 58 -11.31 30.70 -12.53
N ALA A 59 -11.19 29.65 -13.35
CA ALA A 59 -11.45 28.27 -12.93
C ALA A 59 -10.51 27.83 -11.79
N MET A 60 -9.23 28.20 -11.86
CA MET A 60 -8.25 27.90 -10.82
C MET A 60 -8.56 28.63 -9.49
N GLY A 61 -8.97 29.90 -9.57
CA GLY A 61 -9.44 30.66 -8.41
C GLY A 61 -10.69 30.05 -7.79
N LEU A 62 -11.63 29.58 -8.61
CA LEU A 62 -12.79 28.83 -8.13
C LEU A 62 -12.39 27.56 -7.40
N CYS A 63 -11.45 26.78 -7.96
CA CYS A 63 -10.93 25.58 -7.29
C CYS A 63 -10.28 25.88 -5.94
N LEU A 64 -9.58 27.02 -5.79
CA LEU A 64 -9.01 27.45 -4.52
C LEU A 64 -10.08 27.81 -3.48
N LEU A 65 -11.17 28.47 -3.89
CA LEU A 65 -12.29 28.78 -3.00
C LEU A 65 -13.00 27.51 -2.51
N PHE A 66 -13.14 26.51 -3.39
CA PHE A 66 -13.74 25.23 -3.05
C PHE A 66 -12.74 24.20 -2.52
N TYR A 67 -11.49 24.60 -2.22
CA TYR A 67 -10.43 23.67 -1.88
C TYR A 67 -10.74 22.83 -0.64
N GLY A 68 -11.35 23.42 0.38
CA GLY A 68 -11.81 22.69 1.56
C GLY A 68 -12.75 21.53 1.23
N ASN A 69 -13.66 21.72 0.27
CA ASN A 69 -14.58 20.68 -0.19
C ASN A 69 -13.86 19.60 -1.00
N ILE A 70 -12.91 19.98 -1.86
CA ILE A 70 -12.08 19.03 -2.63
C ILE A 70 -11.29 18.15 -1.67
N ALA A 71 -10.66 18.77 -0.68
CA ALA A 71 -9.86 18.08 0.32
C ALA A 71 -10.69 17.15 1.20
N GLY A 72 -11.84 17.62 1.69
CA GLY A 72 -12.81 16.79 2.42
C GLY A 72 -13.29 15.59 1.57
N SER A 73 -13.53 15.80 0.28
CA SER A 73 -13.94 14.74 -0.65
C SER A 73 -12.86 13.67 -0.85
N ILE A 74 -11.58 14.07 -0.87
CA ILE A 74 -10.46 13.11 -0.94
C ILE A 74 -10.39 12.26 0.32
N VAL A 75 -10.58 12.87 1.50
CA VAL A 75 -10.56 12.16 2.79
C VAL A 75 -11.76 11.22 2.92
N THR A 76 -12.96 11.64 2.50
CA THR A 76 -14.13 10.75 2.51
C THR A 76 -13.99 9.61 1.51
N LEU A 77 -13.45 9.88 0.32
CA LEU A 77 -13.13 8.83 -0.66
C LEU A 77 -12.14 7.81 -0.10
N SER A 78 -11.08 8.28 0.58
CA SER A 78 -10.14 7.42 1.31
C SER A 78 -10.87 6.53 2.33
N GLY A 79 -11.81 7.09 3.08
CA GLY A 79 -12.64 6.33 4.03
C GLY A 79 -13.48 5.25 3.36
N TYR A 80 -14.19 5.58 2.27
CA TYR A 80 -14.98 4.61 1.51
C TYR A 80 -14.13 3.49 0.90
N LEU A 81 -12.95 3.82 0.37
CA LEU A 81 -12.01 2.81 -0.14
C LEU A 81 -11.57 1.86 0.97
N ASN A 82 -11.29 2.39 2.16
CA ASN A 82 -10.91 1.60 3.32
C ASN A 82 -12.07 0.72 3.79
N GLU A 83 -13.26 1.27 3.98
CA GLU A 83 -14.43 0.52 4.42
C GLU A 83 -14.82 -0.59 3.44
N GLY A 84 -14.74 -0.32 2.13
CA GLY A 84 -15.03 -1.33 1.10
C GLY A 84 -14.01 -2.46 1.03
N THR A 85 -12.75 -2.23 1.41
CA THR A 85 -11.67 -3.22 1.27
C THR A 85 -11.23 -3.86 2.59
N LYS A 86 -11.55 -3.24 3.74
CA LYS A 86 -11.25 -3.75 5.08
C LYS A 86 -11.79 -5.16 5.35
N PRO A 87 -12.99 -5.57 4.87
CA PRO A 87 -13.50 -6.93 5.02
C PRO A 87 -12.55 -8.02 4.51
N LEU A 88 -11.74 -7.72 3.49
CA LEU A 88 -10.80 -8.68 2.90
C LEU A 88 -9.75 -9.21 3.90
N VAL A 89 -9.43 -8.40 4.90
CA VAL A 89 -8.52 -8.74 5.99
C VAL A 89 -9.34 -9.23 7.19
N THR A 90 -10.30 -8.43 7.65
CA THR A 90 -11.00 -8.73 8.91
C THR A 90 -11.78 -10.05 8.89
N SER A 91 -12.30 -10.47 7.74
CA SER A 91 -12.98 -11.77 7.60
C SER A 91 -12.04 -12.95 7.85
N LYS A 92 -10.73 -12.78 7.64
CA LYS A 92 -9.72 -13.82 7.81
C LYS A 92 -9.00 -13.72 9.15
N SER A 93 -8.83 -12.53 9.71
CA SER A 93 -8.20 -12.34 11.02
C SER A 93 -8.92 -13.12 12.14
N ALA A 94 -10.26 -13.25 12.09
CA ALA A 94 -11.01 -14.05 13.06
C ALA A 94 -10.69 -15.55 12.96
N LEU A 95 -10.48 -16.05 11.74
CA LEU A 95 -10.14 -17.45 11.50
C LEU A 95 -8.68 -17.74 11.86
N VAL A 96 -7.77 -16.77 11.66
CA VAL A 96 -6.38 -16.84 12.15
C VAL A 96 -6.35 -16.93 13.68
N GLN A 97 -7.13 -16.11 14.40
CA GLN A 97 -7.21 -16.18 15.86
C GLN A 97 -7.68 -17.55 16.35
N GLN A 98 -8.75 -18.10 15.76
CA GLN A 98 -9.24 -19.43 16.11
C GLN A 98 -8.21 -20.54 15.85
N LEU A 99 -7.43 -20.44 14.77
CA LEU A 99 -6.37 -21.41 14.46
C LEU A 99 -5.18 -21.30 15.42
N ASN A 100 -4.82 -20.09 15.82
CA ASN A 100 -3.81 -19.88 16.87
C ASN A 100 -4.25 -20.51 18.19
N ASP A 101 -5.50 -20.30 18.61
CA ASP A 101 -6.05 -20.93 19.82
C ASP A 101 -6.02 -22.47 19.74
N GLN A 102 -6.30 -23.04 18.55
CA GLN A 102 -6.22 -24.48 18.33
C GLN A 102 -4.78 -25.00 18.36
N LYS A 103 -3.83 -24.24 17.81
CA LYS A 103 -2.39 -24.56 17.87
C LYS A 103 -1.91 -24.55 19.32
N ASP A 104 -2.28 -23.54 20.10
CA ASP A 104 -1.91 -23.44 21.52
C ASP A 104 -2.49 -24.60 22.34
N GLN A 105 -3.75 -24.98 22.09
CA GLN A 105 -4.35 -26.16 22.73
C GLN A 105 -3.64 -27.47 22.36
N ALA A 106 -3.25 -27.64 21.09
CA ALA A 106 -2.52 -28.83 20.64
C ALA A 106 -1.11 -28.90 21.27
N LEU A 107 -0.43 -27.76 21.41
CA LEU A 107 0.85 -27.65 22.09
C LEU A 107 0.72 -27.93 23.60
N GLU A 108 -0.31 -27.40 24.26
CA GLU A 108 -0.60 -27.70 25.67
C GLU A 108 -0.90 -29.19 25.89
N GLN A 109 -1.68 -29.81 25.00
CA GLN A 109 -1.97 -31.25 25.06
C GLN A 109 -0.69 -32.06 24.91
N LYS A 110 0.18 -31.71 23.95
CA LYS A 110 1.51 -32.34 23.86
C LYS A 110 2.35 -32.14 25.10
N LYS A 111 2.36 -30.94 25.68
CA LYS A 111 3.10 -30.66 26.92
C LYS A 111 2.57 -31.52 28.07
N LYS A 112 1.24 -31.61 28.23
CA LYS A 112 0.59 -32.48 29.22
C LYS A 112 0.87 -33.95 28.96
N ASP A 113 0.88 -34.40 27.71
CA ASP A 113 1.20 -35.78 27.35
C ASP A 113 2.67 -36.14 27.62
N ILE A 114 3.60 -35.23 27.37
CA ILE A 114 5.03 -35.41 27.72
C ILE A 114 5.21 -35.46 29.23
N ILE A 115 4.52 -34.59 29.98
CA ILE A 115 4.54 -34.55 31.45
C ILE A 115 3.85 -35.80 32.05
N ASN A 116 2.77 -36.30 31.45
CA ASN A 116 2.06 -37.49 31.93
C ASN A 116 2.77 -38.80 31.54
N ALA A 117 3.46 -38.82 30.40
CA ALA A 117 4.31 -39.95 29.99
C ALA A 117 5.62 -40.03 30.81
N ASN A 118 6.04 -38.92 31.43
CA ASN A 118 7.17 -38.84 32.35
C ASN A 118 6.72 -38.23 33.70
N PRO A 119 6.16 -39.02 34.64
CA PRO A 119 5.60 -38.54 35.90
C PRO A 119 6.58 -37.77 36.82
N ASP A 120 7.89 -37.80 36.54
CA ASP A 120 8.91 -37.01 37.24
C ASP A 120 9.06 -35.56 36.73
N LEU A 121 8.12 -35.03 35.93
CA LEU A 121 8.06 -33.62 35.52
C LEU A 121 6.95 -32.83 36.23
N ASN A 122 6.15 -33.51 37.07
CA ASN A 122 5.15 -32.88 37.92
C ASN A 122 5.75 -32.62 39.30
N GLY A 123 6.05 -31.36 39.60
CA GLY A 123 6.34 -30.92 40.96
C GLY A 123 7.68 -30.21 41.05
N ASP A 124 7.63 -28.91 41.32
CA ASP A 124 8.46 -28.22 42.32
C ASP A 124 9.79 -28.87 42.74
N GLY A 125 10.68 -29.09 41.78
CA GLY A 125 12.05 -29.51 42.06
C GLY A 125 12.94 -29.04 40.93
N GLU A 126 13.81 -28.07 41.23
CA GLU A 126 15.00 -27.77 40.45
C GLU A 126 15.93 -29.00 40.40
N LEU A 127 15.54 -30.02 39.65
CA LEU A 127 16.46 -31.06 39.22
C LEU A 127 16.58 -30.91 37.72
N THR A 128 17.57 -30.11 37.37
CA THR A 128 18.03 -29.88 36.00
C THR A 128 18.11 -31.22 35.27
N MET A 129 17.78 -31.26 33.98
CA MET A 129 18.00 -32.40 33.07
C MET A 129 19.36 -33.11 33.28
N TYR A 130 20.34 -32.37 33.82
CA TYR A 130 21.66 -32.81 34.25
C TYR A 130 21.67 -33.91 35.34
N GLU A 131 20.81 -33.86 36.35
CA GLU A 131 20.79 -34.82 37.46
C GLU A 131 20.17 -36.17 37.08
N LYS A 132 19.13 -36.17 36.26
CA LYS A 132 18.56 -37.42 35.72
C LYS A 132 19.49 -38.12 34.73
N LEU A 133 20.35 -37.36 34.05
CA LEU A 133 21.38 -37.93 33.16
C LEU A 133 22.50 -38.63 33.96
N MET A 134 22.81 -38.15 35.18
CA MET A 134 23.84 -38.72 36.06
C MET A 134 23.50 -40.10 36.62
N ASP A 135 22.20 -40.41 36.78
CA ASP A 135 21.77 -41.65 37.43
C ASP A 135 21.64 -42.84 36.45
N TYR A 136 21.52 -42.57 35.14
CA TYR A 136 21.26 -43.60 34.13
C TYR A 136 22.40 -43.85 33.13
N LEU A 137 23.42 -42.99 33.03
CA LEU A 137 24.49 -43.15 32.05
C LEU A 137 25.92 -43.07 32.66
N PRO A 138 26.89 -43.82 32.11
CA PRO A 138 28.30 -43.69 32.52
C PRO A 138 28.78 -42.25 32.32
N ALA A 139 29.62 -41.77 33.24
CA ALA A 139 30.09 -40.38 33.37
C ALA A 139 30.67 -39.70 32.11
N GLY A 140 30.95 -40.44 31.02
CA GLY A 140 31.47 -39.92 29.75
C GLY A 140 30.42 -39.57 28.68
N SER A 141 29.19 -40.07 28.79
CA SER A 141 28.11 -39.83 27.80
C SER A 141 27.17 -38.68 28.17
N ILE A 142 27.18 -38.27 29.44
CA ILE A 142 26.32 -37.21 29.97
C ILE A 142 26.64 -35.86 29.36
N SER A 143 27.92 -35.61 29.04
CA SER A 143 28.35 -34.39 28.35
C SER A 143 27.76 -34.27 26.94
N VAL A 144 27.63 -35.37 26.20
CA VAL A 144 27.10 -35.37 24.82
C VAL A 144 25.57 -35.26 24.81
N TYR A 145 24.88 -35.97 25.70
CA TYR A 145 23.42 -35.87 25.78
C TYR A 145 22.96 -34.56 26.44
N ALA A 146 23.64 -34.07 27.48
CA ALA A 146 23.36 -32.76 28.07
C ALA A 146 23.70 -31.63 27.08
N SER A 147 24.82 -31.70 26.37
CA SER A 147 25.15 -30.69 25.35
C SER A 147 24.17 -30.71 24.18
N ASN A 148 23.72 -31.88 23.74
CA ASN A 148 22.67 -31.98 22.72
C ASN A 148 21.34 -31.42 23.25
N ALA A 149 20.88 -31.80 24.45
CA ALA A 149 19.65 -31.29 25.04
C ALA A 149 19.68 -29.76 25.27
N ILE A 150 20.82 -29.22 25.73
CA ILE A 150 21.04 -27.78 25.87
C ILE A 150 21.05 -27.11 24.50
N SER A 151 21.70 -27.70 23.49
CA SER A 151 21.71 -27.17 22.12
C SER A 151 20.32 -27.15 21.49
N TYR A 152 19.53 -28.21 21.68
CA TYR A 152 18.14 -28.28 21.24
C TYR A 152 17.25 -27.27 21.97
N ALA A 153 17.42 -27.10 23.28
CA ALA A 153 16.69 -26.09 24.05
C ALA A 153 17.04 -24.67 23.58
N ILE A 154 18.32 -24.36 23.40
CA ILE A 154 18.79 -23.06 22.88
C ILE A 154 18.24 -22.81 21.47
N GLN A 155 18.30 -23.80 20.57
CA GLN A 155 17.74 -23.69 19.23
C GLN A 155 16.23 -23.42 19.28
N LYS A 156 15.49 -24.14 20.14
CA LYS A 156 14.05 -23.93 20.31
C LYS A 156 13.71 -22.54 20.83
N TYR A 157 14.39 -22.07 21.88
CA TYR A 157 14.19 -20.71 22.41
C TYR A 157 14.55 -19.64 21.38
N PHE A 158 15.57 -19.90 20.56
CA PHE A 158 15.98 -19.00 19.50
C PHE A 158 14.96 -18.98 18.34
N ASP A 159 14.41 -20.12 17.95
CA ASP A 159 13.36 -20.23 16.93
C ASP A 159 12.07 -19.54 17.39
N GLU A 160 11.66 -19.74 18.65
CA GLU A 160 10.50 -19.09 19.27
C GLU A 160 10.69 -17.56 19.39
N PHE A 161 11.90 -17.13 19.72
CA PHE A 161 12.28 -15.71 19.70
C PHE A 161 12.20 -15.13 18.28
N LEU A 162 12.74 -15.82 17.27
CA LEU A 162 12.70 -15.38 15.87
C LEU A 162 11.27 -15.32 15.32
N LEU A 163 10.41 -16.26 15.71
CA LEU A 163 9.00 -16.27 15.33
C LEU A 163 8.27 -15.07 15.94
N THR A 164 8.47 -14.83 17.24
CA THR A 164 7.91 -13.66 17.93
C THR A 164 8.40 -12.34 17.31
N LEU A 165 9.69 -12.27 17.00
CA LEU A 165 10.29 -11.09 16.36
C LEU A 165 9.75 -10.88 14.95
N GLY A 166 9.59 -11.95 14.17
CA GLY A 166 9.03 -11.92 12.82
C GLY A 166 7.56 -11.49 12.81
N GLU A 167 6.75 -12.04 13.71
CA GLU A 167 5.35 -11.66 13.88
C GLU A 167 5.21 -10.18 14.29
N LEU A 168 6.04 -9.73 15.24
CA LEU A 168 6.11 -8.33 15.63
C LEU A 168 6.47 -7.44 14.44
N ALA A 169 7.52 -7.80 13.68
CA ALA A 169 7.95 -7.05 12.51
C ALA A 169 6.85 -6.97 11.43
N TYR A 170 6.13 -8.08 11.19
CA TYR A 170 5.00 -8.15 10.27
C TYR A 170 3.86 -7.20 10.68
N ASN A 171 3.46 -7.25 11.96
CA ASN A 171 2.41 -6.40 12.50
C ASN A 171 2.82 -4.92 12.45
N VAL A 172 4.06 -4.61 12.83
CA VAL A 172 4.62 -3.26 12.77
C VAL A 172 4.67 -2.76 11.33
N ALA A 173 5.12 -3.56 10.37
CA ALA A 173 5.19 -3.14 8.96
C ALA A 173 3.81 -2.77 8.39
N SER A 174 2.78 -3.57 8.70
CA SER A 174 1.40 -3.27 8.27
C SER A 174 0.89 -1.94 8.85
N LEU A 175 1.23 -1.65 10.11
CA LEU A 175 0.88 -0.41 10.80
C LEU A 175 1.67 0.78 10.22
N THR A 176 2.97 0.61 10.02
CA THR A 176 3.87 1.62 9.45
C THR A 176 3.40 2.08 8.09
N ILE A 177 3.01 1.16 7.19
CA ILE A 177 2.52 1.55 5.85
C ILE A 177 1.22 2.35 5.93
N LYS A 178 0.26 1.92 6.77
CA LYS A 178 -1.00 2.67 6.96
C LYS A 178 -0.75 4.05 7.57
N PHE A 179 0.23 4.17 8.47
CA PHE A 179 0.66 5.44 9.03
C PHE A 179 1.34 6.33 7.98
N LEU A 180 2.33 5.82 7.22
CA LEU A 180 3.02 6.57 6.17
C LEU A 180 2.05 7.11 5.12
N MET A 181 1.13 6.27 4.65
CA MET A 181 0.09 6.66 3.69
C MET A 181 -0.71 7.85 4.21
N THR A 182 -1.22 7.73 5.44
CA THR A 182 -2.03 8.75 6.10
C THR A 182 -1.27 10.05 6.27
N PHE A 183 -0.01 9.96 6.70
CA PHE A 183 0.88 11.11 6.88
C PHE A 183 1.18 11.82 5.55
N PHE A 184 1.55 11.08 4.50
CA PHE A 184 1.83 11.67 3.19
C PHE A 184 0.58 12.28 2.55
N LEU A 185 -0.59 11.64 2.69
CA LEU A 185 -1.85 12.20 2.20
C LEU A 185 -2.17 13.53 2.90
N LEU A 186 -1.99 13.58 4.22
CA LEU A 186 -2.18 14.80 5.03
C LEU A 186 -1.24 15.92 4.56
N VAL A 187 0.06 15.65 4.46
CA VAL A 187 1.05 16.64 4.01
C VAL A 187 0.73 17.14 2.60
N LEU A 188 0.32 16.24 1.70
CA LEU A 188 -0.03 16.59 0.33
C LEU A 188 -1.32 17.45 0.25
N LEU A 189 -2.27 17.22 1.16
CA LEU A 189 -3.49 18.01 1.31
C LEU A 189 -3.19 19.40 1.88
N ILE A 190 -2.33 19.50 2.89
CA ILE A 190 -1.91 20.80 3.46
C ILE A 190 -1.17 21.64 2.41
N MET A 191 -0.32 21.02 1.60
CA MET A 191 0.43 21.68 0.53
C MET A 191 -0.38 21.95 -0.75
N GLY A 192 -1.58 21.38 -0.86
CA GLY A 192 -2.39 21.50 -2.08
C GLY A 192 -2.85 22.92 -2.44
N PRO A 193 -3.26 23.83 -1.52
CA PRO A 193 -3.61 25.19 -1.92
C PRO A 193 -2.46 25.92 -2.61
N ILE A 194 -1.21 25.67 -2.20
CA ILE A 194 -0.04 26.24 -2.84
C ILE A 194 0.11 25.72 -4.27
N THR A 195 -0.08 24.41 -4.51
CA THR A 195 0.03 23.85 -5.86
C THR A 195 -1.06 24.38 -6.79
N PHE A 196 -2.28 24.57 -6.28
CA PHE A 196 -3.38 25.21 -7.01
C PHE A 196 -3.09 26.69 -7.29
N GLY A 197 -2.57 27.43 -6.33
CA GLY A 197 -2.15 28.83 -6.50
C GLY A 197 -1.04 28.99 -7.54
N LEU A 198 -0.03 28.12 -7.51
CA LEU A 198 1.05 28.11 -8.50
C LEU A 198 0.56 27.74 -9.90
N ALA A 199 -0.43 26.85 -10.02
CA ALA A 199 -1.00 26.47 -11.32
C ALA A 199 -1.77 27.59 -12.03
N CYS A 200 -2.04 28.73 -11.35
CA CYS A 200 -2.50 29.97 -12.00
C CYS A 200 -1.44 30.56 -12.95
N PHE A 201 -0.16 30.30 -12.71
CA PHE A 201 0.90 30.70 -13.64
C PHE A 201 0.95 29.76 -14.85
N GLU A 202 1.19 30.32 -16.04
CA GLU A 202 1.19 29.55 -17.28
C GLU A 202 2.27 28.45 -17.29
N TRP A 203 3.41 28.71 -16.64
CA TRP A 203 4.58 27.81 -16.55
C TRP A 203 4.39 26.59 -15.64
N PHE A 204 3.49 26.67 -14.65
CA PHE A 204 3.33 25.66 -13.60
C PHE A 204 2.07 24.80 -13.77
N TYR A 205 1.47 24.82 -14.98
CA TYR A 205 0.23 24.10 -15.26
C TYR A 205 0.29 22.59 -14.95
N GLY A 206 1.38 21.95 -15.36
CA GLY A 206 1.60 20.52 -15.11
C GLY A 206 1.68 20.17 -13.61
N GLY A 207 1.90 21.15 -12.75
CA GLY A 207 1.96 20.98 -11.29
C GLY A 207 0.65 20.47 -10.70
N LEU A 208 -0.50 20.92 -11.21
CA LEU A 208 -1.81 20.47 -10.72
C LEU A 208 -2.09 19.03 -11.14
N ALA A 209 -1.84 18.67 -12.41
CA ALA A 209 -2.00 17.30 -12.89
C ALA A 209 -1.06 16.33 -12.14
N ALA A 210 0.17 16.75 -11.85
CA ALA A 210 1.11 16.00 -11.03
C ALA A 210 0.64 15.84 -9.57
N TRP A 211 0.05 16.88 -8.97
CA TRP A 211 -0.51 16.81 -7.62
C TRP A 211 -1.67 15.80 -7.57
N ILE A 212 -2.63 15.86 -8.52
CA ILE A 212 -3.74 14.90 -8.60
C ILE A 212 -3.21 13.47 -8.77
N SER A 213 -2.23 13.26 -9.64
CA SER A 213 -1.59 11.95 -9.84
C SER A 213 -1.01 11.39 -8.54
N ARG A 214 -0.34 12.23 -7.72
CA ARG A 214 0.19 11.83 -6.41
C ARG A 214 -0.90 11.53 -5.39
N VAL A 215 -2.00 12.28 -5.39
CA VAL A 215 -3.16 12.00 -4.52
C VAL A 215 -3.74 10.63 -4.87
N ILE A 216 -3.96 10.35 -6.16
CA ILE A 216 -4.47 9.05 -6.62
C ILE A 216 -3.49 7.93 -6.26
N HIS A 217 -2.18 8.18 -6.39
CA HIS A 217 -1.14 7.21 -5.99
C HIS A 217 -1.26 6.83 -4.52
N LEU A 218 -1.39 7.80 -3.63
CA LEU A 218 -1.54 7.55 -2.20
C LEU A 218 -2.88 6.88 -1.86
N LEU A 219 -3.98 7.27 -2.53
CA LEU A 219 -5.30 6.64 -2.32
C LEU A 219 -5.30 5.15 -2.70
N LEU A 220 -4.53 4.77 -3.72
CA LEU A 220 -4.39 3.37 -4.13
C LEU A 220 -3.67 2.49 -3.09
N TRP A 221 -2.92 3.07 -2.15
CA TRP A 221 -2.26 2.27 -1.12
C TRP A 221 -3.28 1.58 -0.22
N ILE A 222 -4.45 2.18 0.01
CA ILE A 222 -5.51 1.62 0.86
C ILE A 222 -5.98 0.25 0.36
N PRO A 223 -6.54 0.13 -0.87
CA PRO A 223 -7.02 -1.15 -1.38
C PRO A 223 -5.85 -2.14 -1.53
N ILE A 224 -4.66 -1.67 -1.94
CA ILE A 224 -3.50 -2.56 -2.12
C ILE A 224 -3.07 -3.18 -0.79
N VAL A 225 -3.00 -2.40 0.29
CA VAL A 225 -2.65 -2.90 1.63
C VAL A 225 -3.68 -3.90 2.13
N ASN A 226 -4.97 -3.63 1.93
CA ASN A 226 -6.03 -4.50 2.40
C ASN A 226 -6.12 -5.81 1.58
N VAL A 227 -5.92 -5.74 0.25
CA VAL A 227 -5.83 -6.94 -0.61
C VAL A 227 -4.59 -7.76 -0.25
N LEU A 228 -3.43 -7.12 -0.12
CA LEU A 228 -2.19 -7.78 0.26
C LEU A 228 -2.32 -8.45 1.63
N GLY A 229 -2.89 -7.74 2.61
CA GLY A 229 -3.15 -8.27 3.94
C GLY A 229 -4.06 -9.50 3.89
N GLY A 230 -5.14 -9.46 3.09
CA GLY A 230 -6.04 -10.60 2.95
C GLY A 230 -5.40 -11.80 2.25
N ILE A 231 -4.47 -11.59 1.32
CA ILE A 231 -3.68 -12.67 0.69
C ILE A 231 -2.69 -13.26 1.70
N LEU A 232 -1.98 -12.41 2.45
CA LEU A 232 -1.03 -12.84 3.46
C LEU A 232 -1.73 -13.62 4.58
N GLU A 233 -2.87 -13.17 5.07
CA GLU A 233 -3.66 -13.91 6.05
C GLU A 233 -4.15 -15.27 5.53
N GLU A 234 -4.51 -15.38 4.24
CA GLU A 234 -4.87 -16.69 3.66
C GLU A 234 -3.69 -17.67 3.69
N ILE A 235 -2.50 -17.19 3.30
CA ILE A 235 -1.28 -17.99 3.33
C ILE A 235 -0.96 -18.38 4.77
N HIS A 236 -1.12 -17.45 5.72
CA HIS A 236 -0.93 -17.72 7.14
C HIS A 236 -1.87 -18.82 7.64
N ILE A 237 -3.15 -18.78 7.27
CA ILE A 237 -4.14 -19.82 7.61
C ILE A 237 -3.71 -21.20 7.11
N VAL A 238 -3.25 -21.29 5.86
CA VAL A 238 -2.80 -22.56 5.27
C VAL A 238 -1.57 -23.10 6.01
N MET A 239 -0.62 -22.22 6.36
CA MET A 239 0.58 -22.60 7.12
C MET A 239 0.23 -23.07 8.54
N LEU A 240 -0.65 -22.35 9.24
CA LEU A 240 -1.14 -22.74 10.57
C LEU A 240 -1.81 -24.11 10.56
N LYS A 241 -2.67 -24.38 9.57
CA LYS A 241 -3.31 -25.70 9.43
C LYS A 241 -2.29 -26.81 9.18
N ALA A 242 -1.31 -26.57 8.30
CA ALA A 242 -0.26 -27.53 8.03
C ALA A 242 0.57 -27.83 9.28
N ASP A 243 0.87 -26.81 10.06
CA ASP A 243 1.62 -26.92 11.31
C ASP A 243 0.85 -27.69 12.40
N ILE A 244 -0.44 -27.39 12.60
CA ILE A 244 -1.30 -28.16 13.52
C ILE A 244 -1.33 -29.64 13.14
N VAL A 245 -1.45 -29.97 11.84
CA VAL A 245 -1.42 -31.36 11.36
C VAL A 245 -0.08 -32.03 11.64
N GLN A 246 1.04 -31.31 11.51
CA GLN A 246 2.36 -31.84 11.87
C GLN A 246 2.48 -32.06 13.38
N ILE A 247 2.00 -31.14 14.20
CA ILE A 247 1.97 -31.28 15.66
C ILE A 247 1.18 -32.55 16.02
N VAL A 248 -0.04 -32.72 15.50
CA VAL A 248 -0.89 -33.88 15.82
C VAL A 248 -0.29 -35.21 15.35
N ASN A 249 0.34 -35.26 14.17
CA ASN A 249 0.85 -36.51 13.58
C ASN A 249 2.29 -36.88 14.00
N THR A 250 3.04 -35.94 14.60
CA THR A 250 4.41 -36.22 15.06
C THR A 250 4.38 -37.08 16.33
N PRO A 251 5.14 -38.20 16.39
CA PRO A 251 5.24 -39.07 17.58
C PRO A 251 5.52 -38.29 18.88
N LYS A 252 4.98 -38.77 20.01
CA LYS A 252 5.10 -38.11 21.33
C LYS A 252 6.55 -37.89 21.80
N ASP A 253 7.50 -38.61 21.20
CA ASP A 253 8.91 -38.64 21.58
C ASP A 253 9.84 -37.87 20.63
N SER A 254 9.31 -37.22 19.59
CA SER A 254 10.12 -36.44 18.63
C SER A 254 9.74 -34.97 18.60
N PHE A 255 10.72 -34.11 18.90
CA PHE A 255 10.63 -32.67 18.71
C PHE A 255 10.85 -32.33 17.24
N SER A 256 9.78 -32.28 16.45
CA SER A 256 9.86 -31.79 15.07
C SER A 256 9.80 -30.26 15.08
N SER A 257 10.96 -29.62 15.13
CA SER A 257 11.10 -28.19 14.80
C SER A 257 10.96 -28.03 13.29
N SER A 258 9.83 -27.51 12.83
CA SER A 258 9.77 -26.89 11.51
C SER A 258 8.96 -25.59 11.53
N ASP A 259 9.18 -24.77 12.56
CA ASP A 259 8.72 -23.38 12.65
C ASP A 259 9.44 -22.44 11.65
N PHE A 260 10.50 -22.93 10.97
CA PHE A 260 11.26 -22.15 9.98
C PHE A 260 10.40 -21.61 8.83
N GLY A 261 9.37 -22.36 8.40
CA GLY A 261 8.43 -21.93 7.36
C GLY A 261 7.61 -20.70 7.76
N LEU A 262 7.19 -20.61 9.02
CA LEU A 262 6.45 -19.46 9.56
C LEU A 262 7.36 -18.23 9.69
N ILE A 263 8.59 -18.42 10.16
CA ILE A 263 9.58 -17.33 10.26
C ILE A 263 9.86 -16.73 8.87
N VAL A 264 10.11 -17.57 7.87
CA VAL A 264 10.33 -17.12 6.47
C VAL A 264 9.10 -16.39 5.93
N PHE A 265 7.90 -16.89 6.23
CA PHE A 265 6.65 -16.24 5.83
C PHE A 265 6.52 -14.82 6.42
N TYR A 266 6.79 -14.63 7.72
CA TYR A 266 6.71 -13.31 8.35
C TYR A 266 7.71 -12.32 7.74
N ILE A 267 8.93 -12.76 7.43
CA ILE A 267 9.94 -11.92 6.77
C ILE A 267 9.46 -11.51 5.37
N ILE A 268 8.98 -12.47 4.57
CA ILE A 268 8.47 -12.19 3.21
C ILE A 268 7.25 -11.26 3.29
N GLY A 269 6.33 -11.50 4.22
CA GLY A 269 5.15 -10.65 4.42
C GLY A 269 5.53 -9.21 4.79
N THR A 270 6.53 -9.03 5.64
CA THR A 270 7.08 -7.70 5.99
C THR A 270 7.63 -6.99 4.76
N VAL A 271 8.45 -7.68 3.94
CA VAL A 271 8.99 -7.12 2.69
C VAL A 271 7.87 -6.78 1.69
N ALA A 272 6.83 -7.61 1.61
CA ALA A 272 5.69 -7.38 0.74
C ALA A 272 4.95 -6.08 1.09
N TYR A 273 4.75 -5.78 2.38
CA TYR A 273 4.15 -4.51 2.81
C TYR A 273 5.00 -3.30 2.39
N PHE A 274 6.32 -3.39 2.47
CA PHE A 274 7.21 -2.31 1.99
C PHE A 274 7.17 -2.13 0.47
N MET A 275 6.67 -3.11 -0.29
CA MET A 275 6.52 -3.01 -1.74
C MET A 275 5.20 -2.33 -2.17
N VAL A 276 4.26 -2.08 -1.25
CA VAL A 276 2.97 -1.40 -1.54
C VAL A 276 3.15 -0.11 -2.36
N PRO A 277 4.08 0.81 -2.03
CA PRO A 277 4.28 2.04 -2.80
C PRO A 277 4.66 1.77 -4.27
N LYS A 278 5.45 0.72 -4.51
CA LYS A 278 5.88 0.31 -5.86
C LYS A 278 4.73 -0.32 -6.63
N VAL A 279 3.93 -1.16 -5.99
CA VAL A 279 2.74 -1.75 -6.62
C VAL A 279 1.75 -0.66 -7.03
N ALA A 280 1.55 0.37 -6.19
CA ALA A 280 0.73 1.53 -6.54
C ALA A 280 1.25 2.29 -7.78
N SER A 281 2.58 2.39 -7.94
CA SER A 281 3.17 2.99 -9.14
C SER A 281 2.86 2.19 -10.40
N TRP A 282 2.95 0.85 -10.36
CA TRP A 282 2.62 0.00 -11.50
C TRP A 282 1.15 0.12 -11.93
N VAL A 283 0.24 0.25 -10.96
CA VAL A 283 -1.20 0.47 -11.24
C VAL A 283 -1.42 1.80 -11.97
N ILE A 284 -0.72 2.87 -11.57
CA ILE A 284 -0.87 4.18 -12.23
C ILE A 284 -0.21 4.23 -13.60
N GLU A 285 0.95 3.59 -13.74
CA GLU A 285 1.66 3.49 -15.02
C GLU A 285 0.82 2.73 -16.05
N SER A 286 0.22 1.61 -15.63
CA SER A 286 -0.70 0.83 -16.47
C SER A 286 -2.01 1.56 -16.77
N ALA A 287 -2.47 2.47 -15.90
CA ALA A 287 -3.62 3.33 -16.14
C ALA A 287 -3.32 4.51 -17.10
N GLY A 288 -2.08 4.68 -17.57
CA GLY A 288 -1.71 5.71 -18.54
C GLY A 288 -1.69 7.14 -18.00
N ALA A 289 -1.76 7.32 -16.67
CA ALA A 289 -1.82 8.64 -16.03
C ALA A 289 -0.61 9.53 -16.41
N ASP A 290 0.55 8.93 -16.66
CA ASP A 290 1.77 9.64 -17.03
C ASP A 290 1.69 10.27 -18.43
N SER A 291 0.91 9.66 -19.34
CA SER A 291 0.60 10.22 -20.66
C SER A 291 -0.44 11.34 -20.59
N ALA A 292 -1.40 11.23 -19.67
CA ALA A 292 -2.41 12.26 -19.41
C ALA A 292 -1.81 13.51 -18.76
N VAL A 293 -0.86 13.35 -17.83
CA VAL A 293 -0.13 14.48 -17.24
C VAL A 293 0.73 15.18 -18.30
N LYS A 294 1.38 14.44 -19.21
CA LYS A 294 2.18 15.00 -20.31
C LYS A 294 1.31 15.72 -21.36
N SER A 295 0.14 15.19 -21.70
CA SER A 295 -0.79 15.83 -22.64
C SER A 295 -1.46 17.08 -22.05
N LEU A 296 -1.73 17.10 -20.74
CA LEU A 296 -2.19 18.30 -20.03
C LEU A 296 -1.07 19.34 -19.91
N ALA A 297 0.13 18.94 -19.48
CA ALA A 297 1.28 19.85 -19.34
C ALA A 297 1.74 20.47 -20.67
N GLY A 298 1.46 19.81 -21.81
CA GLY A 298 1.89 20.22 -23.15
C GLY A 298 1.09 21.34 -23.83
N GLY A 299 0.11 21.97 -23.15
CA GLY A 299 -0.53 23.20 -23.63
C GLY A 299 -1.06 23.15 -25.07
N GLY A 300 -2.25 22.59 -25.30
CA GLY A 300 -3.10 22.93 -26.45
C GLY A 300 -2.61 22.59 -27.87
N GLN A 301 -1.41 22.05 -28.08
CA GLN A 301 -0.94 21.68 -29.44
C GLN A 301 -1.40 20.29 -29.92
N ALA A 302 -2.03 19.49 -29.05
CA ALA A 302 -2.54 18.16 -29.42
C ALA A 302 -4.03 18.16 -29.83
N MET A 303 -4.72 19.32 -29.87
CA MET A 303 -6.11 19.40 -30.35
C MET A 303 -6.26 19.88 -31.80
N GLY A 304 -5.15 20.01 -32.54
CA GLY A 304 -5.13 20.44 -33.96
C GLY A 304 -4.92 19.33 -34.99
N ALA A 305 -4.61 18.09 -34.58
CA ALA A 305 -4.26 17.00 -35.52
C ALA A 305 -4.81 15.61 -35.13
N GLY A 306 -5.84 15.53 -34.27
CA GLY A 306 -6.26 14.26 -33.67
C GLY A 306 -7.75 14.09 -33.36
N THR A 307 -8.64 14.88 -33.98
CA THR A 307 -10.11 14.74 -33.87
C THR A 307 -10.67 13.50 -34.59
N GLY A 308 -10.10 12.33 -34.31
CA GLY A 308 -10.55 11.06 -34.89
C GLY A 308 -10.43 9.80 -34.02
N ALA A 309 -9.84 9.84 -32.82
CA ALA A 309 -9.48 8.60 -32.12
C ALA A 309 -9.74 8.55 -30.60
N VAL A 310 -10.71 9.31 -30.07
CA VAL A 310 -11.05 9.24 -28.63
C VAL A 310 -12.52 8.87 -28.35
N VAL A 311 -13.29 8.45 -29.37
CA VAL A 311 -14.66 7.92 -29.18
C VAL A 311 -14.73 6.39 -29.36
N GLY A 312 -13.59 5.69 -29.40
CA GLY A 312 -13.54 4.25 -29.73
C GLY A 312 -13.31 3.26 -28.59
N ALA A 313 -13.09 3.67 -27.34
CA ALA A 313 -12.65 2.75 -26.28
C ALA A 313 -13.74 2.32 -25.28
N ALA A 314 -14.98 2.83 -25.42
CA ALA A 314 -16.07 2.52 -24.49
C ALA A 314 -17.22 1.69 -25.08
N THR A 315 -17.17 1.29 -26.35
CA THR A 315 -18.23 0.46 -26.95
C THR A 315 -17.69 -0.60 -27.93
N GLY A 316 -17.81 -1.88 -27.54
CA GLY A 316 -18.06 -2.98 -28.48
C GLY A 316 -16.87 -3.66 -29.16
N GLY A 317 -16.58 -4.89 -28.71
CA GLY A 317 -16.64 -6.10 -29.53
C GLY A 317 -15.78 -6.24 -30.80
N VAL A 318 -14.86 -7.22 -30.76
CA VAL A 318 -14.51 -8.13 -31.87
C VAL A 318 -14.35 -7.50 -33.27
N SER A 319 -13.10 -7.21 -33.65
CA SER A 319 -12.67 -7.32 -35.05
C SER A 319 -11.19 -7.64 -35.10
N GLY A 320 -10.90 -8.94 -35.11
CA GLY A 320 -9.58 -9.45 -35.45
C GLY A 320 -9.23 -9.22 -36.92
N VAL A 321 -7.93 -9.34 -37.18
CA VAL A 321 -7.35 -9.84 -38.43
C VAL A 321 -7.65 -9.02 -39.71
N ALA A 322 -6.66 -8.24 -40.15
CA ALA A 322 -6.10 -8.32 -41.51
C ALA A 322 -5.11 -7.17 -41.76
N ARG A 323 -3.82 -7.42 -41.46
CA ARG A 323 -2.73 -6.72 -42.15
C ARG A 323 -1.76 -7.78 -42.69
N ALA A 324 -2.20 -8.43 -43.77
CA ALA A 324 -1.37 -9.31 -44.56
C ALA A 324 -1.74 -9.15 -46.04
N GLY A 325 -0.77 -8.69 -46.82
CA GLY A 325 -0.63 -8.95 -48.25
C GLY A 325 -1.56 -8.22 -49.22
N SER A 326 -1.02 -7.29 -50.00
CA SER A 326 -0.98 -7.43 -51.47
C SER A 326 -0.38 -6.19 -52.13
N SER A 327 0.79 -6.40 -52.72
CA SER A 327 1.47 -5.51 -53.66
C SER A 327 0.88 -5.69 -55.06
N ILE A 328 0.50 -4.57 -55.70
CA ILE A 328 0.53 -4.29 -57.16
C ILE A 328 -0.55 -5.01 -58.01
N PRO A 329 -1.06 -4.46 -59.15
CA PRO A 329 -0.72 -3.23 -59.90
C PRO A 329 -1.91 -2.27 -60.21
N SER A 330 -1.57 -1.02 -60.55
CA SER A 330 -2.43 -0.11 -61.31
C SER A 330 -2.21 -0.27 -62.81
N PRO A 331 -3.27 -0.16 -63.66
CA PRO A 331 -3.08 -0.02 -65.09
C PRO A 331 -3.65 1.29 -65.66
N VAL A 332 -3.06 1.67 -66.82
CA VAL A 332 -3.57 2.54 -67.92
C VAL A 332 -3.67 4.06 -67.59
N SER A 333 -3.41 5.05 -68.45
CA SER A 333 -3.03 5.24 -69.88
C SER A 333 -2.23 6.58 -69.93
N SER A 334 -1.56 7.09 -70.97
CA SER A 334 -1.73 7.07 -72.43
C SER A 334 -0.69 8.04 -73.03
N ILE A 335 -0.31 7.77 -74.29
CA ILE A 335 0.47 8.56 -75.26
C ILE A 335 1.99 8.41 -75.17
#